data_AF-A0A1H2B4Q9-F1
#
_entry.id   AF-A0A1H2B4Q9-F1
#
_cell.length_a   1.000
_cell.length_b   1.000
_cell.length_c   1.000
_cell.angle_alpha   90.00
_cell.angle_beta   90.00
_cell.angle_gamma   90.00
#
_symmetry.space_group_name_H-M   'P 1'
#
loop_
_entity.id
_entity.type
_entity.pdbx_description
1 polymer ?
#
loop_
_entity_poly.entity_id
_entity_poly.type
_entity_poly.pdbx_seq_one_letter_code
_entity_poly.pdbx_strand_id
1 'polypeptide(L)'
;MLSRLNTLWTWLYYAMSWLVVLVLILHHAFYDWLLMEPIDVGGTFMGGGMAIQLYLFGWIVATLGIIVAVLLRLPGAMWGWIGAGVVPLGFGVWWQVNYPDNAEQVIYSVSQHEIGSFMLIGVLLLASGLYVRARRKPRAPDPEQMPVQFIAALLLAGFFIGVPMSIYKKQTMPHCAFSKEGQQLTVCLGDDDNERVIVD
;
A
#
# COMPACT_ATOMS: atom_id res chain seq x y z
N MET A 1 -30.68 27.52 6.57
CA MET A 1 -30.39 26.17 6.04
C MET A 1 -29.08 26.10 5.25
N LEU A 2 -28.78 27.05 4.34
CA LEU A 2 -27.54 27.04 3.53
C LEU A 2 -26.23 26.96 4.33
N SER A 3 -26.14 27.63 5.49
CA SER A 3 -24.92 27.61 6.31
C SER A 3 -24.56 26.21 6.81
N ARG A 4 -25.54 25.42 7.30
CA ARG A 4 -25.31 24.04 7.78
C ARG A 4 -24.93 23.09 6.65
N LEU A 5 -25.53 23.26 5.47
CA LEU A 5 -25.20 22.45 4.28
C LEU A 5 -23.76 22.70 3.83
N ASN A 6 -23.31 23.97 3.84
CA ASN A 6 -21.95 24.33 3.46
C ASN A 6 -20.91 23.82 4.48
N THR A 7 -21.23 23.85 5.78
CA THR A 7 -20.40 23.25 6.83
C THR A 7 -20.29 21.73 6.69
N LEU A 8 -21.40 21.04 6.41
CA LEU A 8 -21.41 19.60 6.15
C LEU A 8 -20.57 19.24 4.93
N TRP A 9 -20.71 19.99 3.83
CA TRP A 9 -19.95 19.76 2.60
C TRP A 9 -18.44 19.93 2.81
N THR A 10 -18.06 20.96 3.57
CA THR A 10 -16.66 21.20 3.93
C THR A 10 -16.10 20.08 4.79
N TRP A 11 -16.88 19.62 5.77
CA TRP A 11 -16.48 18.50 6.63
C TRP A 11 -16.30 17.20 5.84
N LEU A 12 -17.23 16.88 4.95
CA LEU A 12 -17.12 15.70 4.06
C LEU A 12 -15.88 15.78 3.17
N TYR A 13 -15.59 16.94 2.60
CA TYR A 13 -14.37 17.14 1.80
C TYR A 13 -13.09 16.86 2.60
N TYR A 14 -12.99 17.39 3.82
CA TYR A 14 -11.84 17.15 4.70
C TYR A 14 -11.74 15.68 5.11
N ALA A 15 -12.86 15.07 5.50
CA ALA A 15 -12.91 13.67 5.90
C ALA A 15 -12.47 12.74 4.76
N MET A 16 -12.99 12.95 3.55
CA MET A 16 -12.62 12.17 2.36
C MET A 16 -11.15 12.35 1.98
N SER A 17 -10.65 13.58 2.04
CA SER A 17 -9.25 13.86 1.73
C SER A 17 -8.29 13.19 2.73
N TRP A 18 -8.60 13.24 4.02
CA TRP A 18 -7.84 12.53 5.04
C TRP A 18 -7.92 11.02 4.89
N LEU A 19 -9.09 10.49 4.58
CA LEU A 19 -9.29 9.07 4.30
C LEU A 19 -8.37 8.62 3.16
N VAL A 20 -8.36 9.34 2.04
CA VAL A 20 -7.48 9.03 0.89
C VAL A 20 -6.02 9.03 1.31
N VAL A 21 -5.59 10.04 2.07
CA VAL A 21 -4.21 10.12 2.57
C VAL A 21 -3.87 8.92 3.44
N LEU A 22 -4.74 8.54 4.37
CA LEU A 22 -4.53 7.37 5.23
C LEU A 22 -4.45 6.07 4.42
N VAL A 23 -5.33 5.89 3.44
CA VAL A 23 -5.31 4.73 2.55
C VAL A 23 -4.01 4.66 1.75
N LEU A 24 -3.50 5.79 1.25
CA LEU A 24 -2.23 5.85 0.53
C LEU A 24 -1.05 5.48 1.44
N ILE A 25 -1.03 5.99 2.68
CA ILE A 25 0.00 5.60 3.68
C ILE A 25 -0.10 4.10 3.97
N LEU A 26 -1.31 3.56 4.11
CA LEU A 26 -1.52 2.13 4.38
C LEU A 26 -1.00 1.25 3.24
N HIS A 27 -1.24 1.64 1.97
CA HIS A 27 -0.67 0.94 0.82
C HIS A 27 0.84 1.00 0.82
N HIS A 28 1.43 2.17 1.12
CA HIS A 28 2.86 2.29 1.31
C HIS A 28 3.38 1.31 2.38
N ALA A 29 2.75 1.31 3.56
CA ALA A 29 3.12 0.42 4.65
C ALA A 29 3.00 -1.05 4.27
N PHE A 30 1.94 -1.42 3.56
CA PHE A 30 1.76 -2.78 3.09
C PHE A 30 2.86 -3.21 2.12
N TYR A 31 3.20 -2.38 1.12
CA TYR A 31 4.26 -2.70 0.17
C TYR A 31 5.65 -2.64 0.81
N ASP A 32 5.93 -1.66 1.67
CA ASP A 32 7.20 -1.55 2.38
C ASP A 32 7.42 -2.78 3.28
N TRP A 33 6.36 -3.26 3.97
CA TRP A 33 6.44 -4.49 4.74
C TRP A 33 6.81 -5.68 3.86
N LEU A 34 6.06 -5.93 2.79
CA LEU A 34 6.28 -7.07 1.90
C LEU A 34 7.61 -7.02 1.13
N LEU A 35 8.13 -5.82 0.86
CA LEU A 35 9.43 -5.64 0.20
C LEU A 35 10.61 -5.79 1.16
N MET A 36 10.42 -5.54 2.45
CA MET A 36 11.48 -5.64 3.47
C MET A 36 11.44 -6.94 4.25
N GLU A 37 10.36 -7.72 4.14
CA GLU A 37 10.19 -8.98 4.87
C GLU A 37 11.23 -10.02 4.42
N PRO A 38 12.11 -10.49 5.32
CA PRO A 38 13.15 -11.46 5.00
C PRO A 38 12.60 -12.89 5.03
N ILE A 39 11.59 -13.20 4.21
CA ILE A 39 11.13 -14.59 3.98
C ILE A 39 11.57 -15.09 2.61
N ASP A 40 11.68 -16.41 2.50
CA ASP A 40 12.02 -17.17 1.29
C ASP A 40 11.24 -16.71 0.04
N VAL A 41 11.88 -15.89 -0.79
CA VAL A 41 11.55 -15.77 -2.22
C VAL A 41 12.26 -16.87 -3.05
N GLY A 42 12.98 -17.76 -2.37
CA GLY A 42 13.91 -18.75 -2.93
C GLY A 42 13.36 -20.15 -3.16
N GLY A 43 12.10 -20.30 -3.54
CA GLY A 43 11.60 -21.58 -4.06
C GLY A 43 11.45 -21.60 -5.58
N THR A 44 11.16 -20.45 -6.19
CA THR A 44 10.95 -20.33 -7.64
C THR A 44 11.42 -18.96 -8.13
N PHE A 45 12.39 -18.95 -9.06
CA PHE A 45 12.89 -17.76 -9.75
C PHE A 45 11.76 -16.89 -10.37
N MET A 46 10.63 -17.51 -10.70
CA MET A 46 9.43 -16.86 -11.24
C MET A 46 8.47 -16.34 -10.16
N GLY A 47 8.37 -16.96 -8.97
CA GLY A 47 7.43 -16.56 -7.92
C GLY A 47 7.93 -15.39 -7.07
N GLY A 48 9.21 -15.43 -6.70
CA GLY A 48 9.85 -14.39 -5.89
C GLY A 48 10.08 -13.07 -6.65
N GLY A 49 10.69 -13.16 -7.83
CA GLY A 49 11.03 -11.98 -8.64
C GLY A 49 9.81 -11.25 -9.21
N MET A 50 8.78 -11.98 -9.67
CA MET A 50 7.55 -11.35 -10.15
C MET A 50 6.75 -10.70 -9.02
N ALA A 51 6.72 -11.29 -7.82
CA ALA A 51 6.07 -10.70 -6.66
C ALA A 51 6.75 -9.39 -6.22
N ILE A 52 8.08 -9.38 -6.14
CA ILE A 52 8.87 -8.17 -5.84
C ILE A 52 8.57 -7.06 -6.86
N GLN A 53 8.55 -7.39 -8.16
CA GLN A 53 8.21 -6.41 -9.20
C GLN A 53 6.79 -5.88 -9.02
N LEU A 54 5.80 -6.74 -8.78
CA LEU A 54 4.41 -6.35 -8.51
C LEU A 54 4.30 -5.41 -7.30
N TYR A 55 4.99 -5.69 -6.20
CA TYR A 55 4.98 -4.85 -5.01
C TYR A 55 5.72 -3.52 -5.23
N LEU A 56 6.83 -3.52 -5.97
CA LEU A 56 7.51 -2.28 -6.39
C LEU A 56 6.63 -1.42 -7.29
N PHE A 57 5.93 -2.02 -8.26
CA PHE A 57 4.97 -1.31 -9.10
C PHE A 57 3.83 -0.72 -8.25
N GLY A 58 3.29 -1.50 -7.31
CA GLY A 58 2.28 -1.03 -6.35
C GLY A 58 2.79 0.15 -5.51
N TRP A 59 4.03 0.06 -5.01
CA TRP A 59 4.68 1.12 -4.25
C TRP A 59 4.89 2.40 -5.07
N ILE A 60 5.33 2.28 -6.33
CA ILE A 60 5.47 3.42 -7.26
C ILE A 60 4.11 4.07 -7.51
N VAL A 61 3.07 3.27 -7.75
CA VAL A 61 1.71 3.76 -7.97
C VAL A 61 1.18 4.48 -6.72
N ALA A 62 1.40 3.94 -5.52
CA ALA A 62 1.05 4.59 -4.26
C ALA A 62 1.80 5.92 -4.08
N THR A 63 3.09 5.95 -4.39
CA THR A 63 3.92 7.17 -4.36
C THR A 63 3.38 8.24 -5.32
N LEU A 64 3.01 7.84 -6.54
CA LEU A 64 2.37 8.73 -7.52
C LEU A 64 1.02 9.26 -7.00
N GLY A 65 0.22 8.43 -6.34
CA GLY A 65 -1.01 8.85 -5.67
C GLY A 65 -0.76 9.95 -4.62
N ILE A 66 0.29 9.80 -3.79
CA ILE A 66 0.70 10.82 -2.81
C ILE A 66 1.20 12.09 -3.51
N ILE A 67 1.98 11.97 -4.59
CA ILE A 67 2.43 13.12 -5.39
C ILE A 67 1.23 13.91 -5.92
N VAL A 68 0.24 13.23 -6.51
CA VAL A 68 -0.99 13.86 -6.99
C VAL A 68 -1.73 14.56 -5.84
N ALA A 69 -1.87 13.91 -4.68
CA ALA A 69 -2.50 14.51 -3.51
C ALA A 69 -1.75 15.79 -3.03
N VAL A 70 -0.41 15.77 -3.06
CA VAL A 70 0.43 16.91 -2.66
C VAL A 70 0.41 18.05 -3.68
N LEU A 71 0.32 17.74 -4.98
CA LEU A 71 0.20 18.72 -6.07
C LEU A 71 -1.16 19.41 -6.03
N LEU A 72 -2.23 18.64 -5.85
CA LEU A 72 -3.59 19.15 -5.67
C LEU A 72 -3.80 19.83 -4.31
N ARG A 73 -2.81 19.76 -3.42
CA ARG A 73 -2.84 20.34 -2.07
C ARG A 73 -4.02 19.85 -1.25
N LEU A 74 -4.35 18.55 -1.37
CA LEU A 74 -5.37 17.94 -0.53
C LEU A 74 -4.98 18.09 0.95
N PRO A 75 -5.95 18.35 1.84
CA PRO A 75 -5.66 18.44 3.26
C PRO A 75 -5.15 17.09 3.76
N GLY A 76 -4.08 17.12 4.56
CA GLY A 76 -3.40 15.91 5.02
C GLY A 76 -2.31 15.40 4.07
N ALA A 77 -2.27 15.79 2.79
CA ALA A 77 -1.33 15.20 1.81
C ALA A 77 0.15 15.37 2.19
N MET A 78 0.51 16.50 2.81
CA MET A 78 1.86 16.74 3.30
C MET A 78 2.25 15.76 4.42
N TRP A 79 1.30 15.40 5.29
CA TRP A 79 1.50 14.37 6.31
C TRP A 79 1.56 12.98 5.68
N GLY A 80 0.82 12.74 4.60
CA GLY A 80 0.97 11.55 3.75
C GLY A 80 2.37 11.37 3.21
N TRP A 81 2.94 12.43 2.62
CA TRP A 81 4.31 12.42 2.11
C TRP A 81 5.35 12.15 3.19
N ILE A 82 5.22 12.83 4.34
CA ILE A 82 6.11 12.61 5.49
C ILE A 82 5.95 11.16 5.99
N GLY A 83 4.71 10.67 6.11
CA GLY A 83 4.40 9.31 6.51
C GLY A 83 5.03 8.28 5.58
N ALA A 84 4.96 8.48 4.26
CA ALA A 84 5.60 7.60 3.27
C ALA A 84 7.14 7.52 3.41
N GLY A 85 7.78 8.53 4.01
CA GLY A 85 9.20 8.47 4.37
C GLY A 85 9.46 7.81 5.73
N VAL A 86 8.56 7.97 6.70
CA VAL A 86 8.70 7.39 8.05
C VAL A 86 8.48 5.88 8.05
N VAL A 87 7.49 5.41 7.30
CA VAL A 87 7.11 3.98 7.21
C VAL A 87 8.30 3.07 6.86
N PRO A 88 9.05 3.28 5.76
CA PRO A 88 10.19 2.44 5.41
C PRO A 88 11.33 2.52 6.44
N LEU A 89 11.46 3.64 7.17
CA LEU A 89 12.44 3.74 8.25
C LEU A 89 12.03 2.89 9.46
N GLY A 90 10.76 2.94 9.85
CA GLY A 90 10.23 2.15 10.96
C GLY A 90 10.35 0.65 10.70
N PHE A 91 9.91 0.20 9.53
CA PHE A 91 10.02 -1.21 9.14
C PHE A 91 11.47 -1.64 8.89
N GLY A 92 12.29 -0.78 8.27
CA GLY A 92 13.70 -1.08 8.09
C GLY A 92 14.43 -1.29 9.42
N VAL A 93 14.21 -0.41 10.41
CA VAL A 93 14.76 -0.59 11.76
C VAL A 93 14.25 -1.87 12.42
N TRP A 94 12.95 -2.15 12.30
CA TRP A 94 12.37 -3.39 12.84
C TRP A 94 13.04 -4.64 12.27
N TRP A 95 13.23 -4.70 10.95
CA TRP A 95 13.84 -5.85 10.29
C TRP A 95 15.35 -5.95 10.48
N GLN A 96 16.06 -4.83 10.67
CA GLN A 96 17.48 -4.84 11.06
C GLN A 96 17.68 -5.45 12.45
N VAL A 97 16.78 -5.15 13.40
CA VAL A 97 16.87 -5.66 14.77
C VAL A 97 16.40 -7.11 14.88
N ASN A 98 15.38 -7.49 14.12
CA ASN A 98 14.78 -8.82 14.15
C ASN A 98 15.20 -9.69 12.94
N TYR A 99 16.37 -9.41 12.37
CA TYR A 99 16.83 -10.14 11.19
C TYR A 99 17.10 -11.61 11.55
N PRO A 100 16.66 -12.59 10.74
CA PRO A 100 16.84 -14.00 11.06
C PRO A 100 18.34 -14.39 11.05
N ASP A 101 18.82 -14.97 12.14
CA ASP A 101 20.22 -15.41 12.33
C ASP A 101 20.59 -16.69 11.54
N ASN A 102 19.61 -17.34 10.91
CA ASN A 102 19.78 -18.64 10.27
C ASN A 102 20.32 -18.51 8.83
N ALA A 103 21.65 -18.44 8.69
CA ALA A 103 22.35 -18.26 7.41
C ALA A 103 21.97 -19.26 6.30
N GLU A 104 21.46 -20.45 6.64
CA GLU A 104 21.13 -21.50 5.67
C GLU A 104 19.75 -21.34 5.00
N GLN A 105 18.84 -20.54 5.58
CA GLN A 105 17.49 -20.25 5.04
C GLN A 105 17.38 -18.86 4.38
N VAL A 106 18.50 -18.12 4.32
CA VAL A 106 18.54 -16.68 4.01
C VAL A 106 19.25 -16.40 2.67
N ILE A 107 19.73 -17.45 1.97
CA ILE A 107 20.54 -17.33 0.73
C ILE A 107 19.80 -16.56 -0.38
N TYR A 108 18.46 -16.57 -0.36
CA TYR A 108 17.62 -15.86 -1.33
C TYR A 108 16.75 -14.75 -0.73
N SER A 109 16.89 -14.42 0.56
CA SER A 109 16.10 -13.36 1.20
C SER A 109 16.76 -11.98 1.07
N VAL A 110 15.98 -10.92 1.26
CA VAL A 110 16.46 -9.53 1.25
C VAL A 110 17.56 -9.34 2.29
N SER A 111 18.75 -8.94 1.86
CA SER A 111 19.90 -8.73 2.72
C SER A 111 19.76 -7.49 3.60
N GLN A 112 20.46 -7.48 4.75
CA GLN A 112 20.53 -6.28 5.61
C GLN A 112 21.01 -5.04 4.85
N HIS A 113 21.87 -5.17 3.83
CA HIS A 113 22.32 -4.04 3.03
C HIS A 113 21.21 -3.48 2.12
N GLU A 114 20.38 -4.36 1.55
CA GLU A 114 19.22 -3.95 0.74
C GLU A 114 18.15 -3.27 1.60
N ILE A 115 17.88 -3.78 2.81
CA ILE A 115 17.03 -3.09 3.79
C ILE A 115 17.56 -1.69 4.07
N GLY A 116 18.87 -1.55 4.28
CA GLY A 116 19.53 -0.24 4.44
C GLY A 116 19.32 0.70 3.24
N SER A 117 19.32 0.16 2.02
CA SER A 117 19.07 0.93 0.80
C SER A 117 17.62 1.45 0.73
N PHE A 118 16.64 0.64 1.12
CA PHE A 118 15.25 1.10 1.24
C PHE A 118 15.08 2.15 2.34
N MET A 119 15.78 2.01 3.47
CA MET A 119 15.79 3.03 4.51
C MET A 119 16.34 4.36 3.98
N LEU A 120 17.39 4.37 3.15
CA LEU A 120 17.90 5.60 2.53
C LEU A 120 16.84 6.29 1.66
N ILE A 121 16.06 5.52 0.88
CA ILE A 121 14.93 6.05 0.12
C ILE A 121 13.91 6.69 1.07
N GLY A 122 13.61 6.03 2.19
CA GLY A 122 12.78 6.57 3.27
C GLY A 122 13.30 7.90 3.82
N VAL A 123 14.61 8.00 4.10
CA VAL A 123 15.25 9.25 4.55
C VAL A 123 15.09 10.35 3.49
N LEU A 124 15.31 10.05 2.21
CA LEU A 124 15.16 11.03 1.14
C LEU A 124 13.71 11.54 1.00
N LEU A 125 12.73 10.65 1.10
CA LEU A 125 11.30 11.00 1.09
C LEU A 125 10.92 11.84 2.31
N LEU A 126 11.40 11.46 3.49
CA LEU A 126 11.15 12.18 4.72
C LEU A 126 11.77 13.59 4.68
N ALA A 127 13.05 13.69 4.31
CA ALA A 127 13.78 14.95 4.21
C ALA A 127 13.16 15.88 3.17
N SER A 128 12.80 15.36 1.99
CA SER A 128 12.10 16.13 0.97
C SER A 128 10.73 16.59 1.44
N GLY A 129 9.98 15.75 2.14
CA GLY A 129 8.70 16.11 2.75
C GLY A 129 8.84 17.25 3.76
N LEU A 130 9.76 17.12 4.71
CA LEU A 130 10.02 18.17 5.71
C LEU A 130 10.51 19.46 5.08
N TYR A 131 11.38 19.38 4.06
CA TYR A 131 11.87 20.53 3.32
C TYR A 131 10.73 21.28 2.61
N VAL A 132 9.89 20.56 1.86
CA VAL A 132 8.75 21.13 1.15
C VAL A 132 7.75 21.73 2.13
N ARG A 133 7.48 21.06 3.26
CA ARG A 133 6.61 21.58 4.32
C ARG A 133 7.13 22.89 4.89
N ALA A 134 8.43 22.99 5.18
CA ALA A 134 9.05 24.20 5.72
C ALA A 134 8.99 25.38 4.72
N ARG A 135 9.06 25.09 3.41
CA ARG A 135 9.01 26.10 2.35
C ARG A 135 7.58 26.50 1.94
N ARG A 136 6.59 25.64 2.14
CA ARG A 136 5.20 25.91 1.75
C ARG A 136 4.52 26.82 2.77
N LYS A 137 3.93 27.92 2.29
CA LYS A 137 3.05 28.76 3.10
C LYS A 137 1.72 28.03 3.35
N PRO A 138 1.16 28.10 4.58
CA PRO A 138 -0.19 27.61 4.83
C PRO A 138 -1.16 28.39 3.94
N ARG A 139 -1.94 27.69 3.12
CA ARG A 139 -2.96 28.28 2.25
C ARG A 139 -4.30 27.66 2.62
N ALA A 140 -5.31 28.51 2.84
CA ALA A 140 -6.67 28.04 3.02
C ALA A 140 -7.17 27.37 1.72
N PRO A 141 -8.07 26.37 1.80
CA PRO A 141 -8.66 25.77 0.62
C PRO A 141 -9.36 26.85 -0.21
N ASP A 142 -9.07 26.85 -1.51
CA ASP A 142 -9.69 27.78 -2.46
C ASP A 142 -11.08 27.23 -2.83
N PRO A 143 -12.18 27.95 -2.57
CA PRO A 143 -13.55 27.45 -2.83
C PRO A 143 -13.76 27.03 -4.29
N GLU A 144 -13.07 27.68 -5.23
CA GLU A 144 -13.14 27.37 -6.66
C GLU A 144 -12.45 26.05 -7.02
N GLN A 145 -11.40 25.67 -6.29
CA GLN A 145 -10.63 24.45 -6.53
C GLN A 145 -11.14 23.24 -5.73
N MET A 146 -11.92 23.50 -4.68
CA MET A 146 -12.53 22.51 -3.82
C MET A 146 -13.31 21.40 -4.55
N PRO A 147 -14.15 21.67 -5.58
CA PRO A 147 -14.84 20.60 -6.30
C PRO A 147 -13.88 19.71 -7.10
N VAL A 148 -12.86 20.29 -7.73
CA VAL A 148 -11.85 19.54 -8.50
C VAL A 148 -11.03 18.63 -7.58
N GLN A 149 -10.61 19.16 -6.44
CA GLN A 149 -9.90 18.41 -5.40
C GLN A 149 -10.76 17.29 -4.82
N PHE A 150 -12.06 17.53 -4.62
CA PHE A 150 -12.99 16.51 -4.14
C PHE A 150 -13.18 15.38 -5.15
N ILE A 151 -13.35 15.70 -6.43
CA ILE A 151 -13.44 14.70 -7.50
C ILE A 151 -12.15 13.88 -7.59
N ALA A 152 -10.99 14.53 -7.51
CA ALA A 152 -9.70 13.84 -7.51
C ALA A 152 -9.54 12.92 -6.29
N ALA A 153 -9.95 13.37 -5.10
CA ALA A 153 -9.96 12.55 -3.90
C ALA A 153 -10.89 11.33 -4.07
N LEU A 154 -12.07 11.51 -4.67
CA LEU A 154 -12.98 10.39 -4.97
C LEU A 154 -12.39 9.42 -5.98
N LEU A 155 -11.70 9.89 -7.02
CA LEU A 155 -11.04 9.02 -7.99
C LEU A 155 -9.89 8.23 -7.35
N LEU A 156 -9.07 8.88 -6.51
CA LEU A 156 -8.02 8.21 -5.75
C LEU A 156 -8.61 7.19 -4.77
N ALA A 157 -9.67 7.54 -4.04
CA ALA A 157 -10.38 6.60 -3.17
C ALA A 157 -10.93 5.42 -3.98
N GLY A 158 -11.60 5.68 -5.10
CA GLY A 158 -12.15 4.64 -5.97
C GLY A 158 -11.07 3.69 -6.50
N PHE A 159 -9.90 4.22 -6.86
CA PHE A 159 -8.78 3.42 -7.32
C PHE A 159 -8.15 2.61 -6.18
N PHE A 160 -7.66 3.26 -5.13
CA PHE A 160 -6.91 2.61 -4.05
C PHE A 160 -7.79 1.78 -3.11
N ILE A 161 -9.09 2.02 -3.02
CA ILE A 161 -10.00 1.21 -2.21
C ILE A 161 -10.76 0.23 -3.08
N GLY A 162 -11.27 0.68 -4.23
CA GLY A 162 -12.08 -0.13 -5.12
C GLY A 162 -11.29 -1.23 -5.83
N VAL A 163 -10.06 -0.97 -6.28
CA VAL A 163 -9.24 -1.98 -6.97
C VAL A 163 -8.92 -3.14 -6.03
N PRO A 164 -8.33 -2.94 -4.82
CA PRO A 164 -8.09 -4.04 -3.90
C PRO A 164 -9.38 -4.78 -3.53
N MET A 165 -10.47 -4.07 -3.20
CA MET A 165 -11.74 -4.72 -2.88
C MET A 165 -12.29 -5.59 -4.02
N SER A 166 -12.10 -5.17 -5.28
CA SER A 166 -12.52 -5.97 -6.43
C SER A 166 -11.70 -7.24 -6.61
N ILE A 167 -10.41 -7.20 -6.24
CA ILE A 167 -9.51 -8.35 -6.26
C ILE A 167 -9.88 -9.31 -5.12
N TYR A 168 -10.05 -8.80 -3.90
CA TYR A 168 -10.49 -9.61 -2.75
C TYR A 168 -11.80 -10.34 -3.02
N LYS A 169 -12.78 -9.68 -3.65
CA LYS A 169 -14.05 -10.31 -4.06
C LYS A 169 -13.90 -11.40 -5.13
N LYS A 170 -12.85 -11.37 -5.94
CA LYS A 170 -12.53 -12.44 -6.91
C LYS A 170 -11.76 -13.58 -6.26
N GLN A 171 -11.05 -13.32 -5.18
CA GLN A 171 -10.26 -14.31 -4.47
C GLN A 171 -11.11 -15.25 -3.60
N THR A 172 -12.33 -14.83 -3.26
CA THR A 172 -13.37 -15.69 -2.66
C THR A 172 -14.06 -16.62 -3.67
N MET A 173 -13.41 -16.96 -4.79
CA MET A 173 -13.89 -18.05 -5.65
C MET A 173 -13.66 -19.38 -4.91
N PRO A 174 -14.62 -20.32 -4.97
CA PRO A 174 -14.64 -21.50 -4.09
C PRO A 174 -13.37 -22.33 -4.25
N HIS A 175 -13.00 -23.04 -3.18
CA HIS A 175 -11.82 -23.90 -2.99
C HIS A 175 -11.67 -25.07 -3.99
N CYS A 176 -12.25 -24.97 -5.17
CA CYS A 176 -12.30 -25.99 -6.20
C CYS A 176 -12.09 -25.34 -7.57
N ALA A 177 -11.07 -25.76 -8.29
CA ALA A 177 -10.89 -25.37 -9.69
C ALA A 177 -11.83 -26.21 -10.58
N PHE A 178 -12.63 -25.56 -11.42
CA PHE A 178 -13.44 -26.21 -12.44
C PHE A 178 -12.96 -25.79 -13.84
N SER A 179 -12.98 -26.70 -14.80
CA SER A 179 -12.69 -26.43 -16.21
C SER A 179 -13.82 -25.58 -16.81
N LYS A 180 -13.56 -24.98 -17.98
CA LYS A 180 -14.60 -24.23 -18.72
C LYS A 180 -15.77 -25.11 -19.17
N GLU A 181 -15.60 -26.43 -19.21
CA GLU A 181 -16.67 -27.41 -19.43
C GLU A 181 -17.42 -27.82 -18.14
N GLY A 182 -17.06 -27.26 -16.98
CA GLY A 182 -17.68 -27.56 -15.69
C GLY A 182 -17.10 -28.81 -14.99
N GLN A 183 -15.97 -29.34 -15.44
CA GLN A 183 -15.34 -30.50 -14.81
C GLN A 183 -14.42 -30.09 -13.66
N GLN A 184 -14.51 -30.76 -12.52
CA GLN A 184 -13.68 -30.47 -11.35
C GLN A 184 -12.23 -30.92 -11.60
N LEU A 185 -11.29 -29.99 -11.57
CA LEU A 185 -9.86 -30.22 -11.86
C LEU A 185 -9.00 -30.39 -10.60
N THR A 186 -9.50 -30.00 -9.42
CA THR A 186 -8.80 -30.17 -8.13
C THR A 186 -9.72 -30.68 -7.03
N VAL A 187 -9.18 -31.48 -6.11
CA VAL A 187 -9.85 -31.91 -4.87
C VAL A 187 -10.18 -30.65 -4.06
N CYS A 188 -11.45 -30.53 -3.65
CA CYS A 188 -11.87 -29.46 -2.76
C CYS A 188 -11.33 -29.77 -1.37
N LEU A 189 -10.41 -28.95 -0.87
CA LEU A 189 -10.07 -28.98 0.55
C LEU A 189 -11.31 -28.50 1.30
N GLY A 190 -11.98 -29.42 2.01
CA GLY A 190 -13.06 -29.07 2.92
C GLY A 190 -12.52 -28.24 4.09
N ASP A 191 -13.39 -27.45 4.71
CA ASP A 191 -13.10 -26.61 5.90
C ASP A 191 -12.80 -27.43 7.19
N ASP A 192 -12.50 -28.73 7.08
CA ASP A 192 -12.27 -29.62 8.21
C ASP A 192 -10.78 -30.02 8.27
N ASP A 193 -10.08 -29.53 9.30
CA ASP A 193 -8.64 -29.74 9.55
C ASP A 193 -8.24 -31.22 9.76
N ASN A 194 -9.18 -32.17 9.73
CA ASN A 194 -8.97 -33.60 9.98
C ASN A 194 -8.94 -34.49 8.72
N GLU A 195 -9.13 -33.97 7.51
CA GLU A 195 -8.97 -34.78 6.29
C GLU A 195 -7.49 -34.90 5.88
N ARG A 196 -6.82 -35.93 6.39
CA ARG A 196 -5.53 -36.39 5.85
C ARG A 196 -5.73 -36.96 4.45
N VAL A 197 -5.36 -36.19 3.43
CA VAL A 197 -5.19 -36.70 2.07
C VAL A 197 -3.83 -37.38 1.96
N ILE A 198 -3.82 -38.71 1.98
CA ILE A 198 -2.65 -39.50 1.56
C ILE A 198 -2.69 -39.53 0.03
N VAL A 199 -1.62 -39.03 -0.60
CA VAL A 199 -1.42 -39.11 -2.05
C VAL A 199 -0.62 -40.38 -2.29
N ASP A 200 -1.22 -41.34 -3.00
CA ASP A 200 -0.53 -42.51 -3.58
C ASP A 200 0.06 -42.15 -4.94
#